data_AF-A0A9E3RX11-F1
#
_entry.id   AF-A0A9E3RX11-F1
#
_cell.length_a   1.000
_cell.length_b   1.000
_cell.length_c   1.000
_cell.angle_alpha   90.00
_cell.angle_beta   90.00
_cell.angle_gamma   90.00
#
_symmetry.space_group_name_H-M   'P 1'
#
loop_
_entity.id
_entity.type
_entity.pdbx_description
1 polymer ?
#
loop_
_entity_poly.entity_id
_entity_poly.type
_entity_poly.pdbx_seq_one_letter_code
_entity_poly.pdbx_strand_id
1 'polypeptide(L)'
;MTIMDTMLPEYEQEMAVTRKTLECVPDALWDYKPHPKSMTMGALASHIAESHGWVMGTMQSDEWVMDMATYKPFVAANREELLKAFDANVAEAKGAMKGATDAHLGVMWSMKNPDGSIMFAMPRGSVLRCFVLNHTIHHR
;
A
#
# COMPACT_ATOMS: atom_id res chain seq x y z
N MET A 1 -19.34 -16.99 3.61
CA MET A 1 -17.93 -16.60 3.48
C MET A 1 -17.88 -15.57 2.38
N THR A 2 -17.57 -14.33 2.74
CA THR A 2 -17.41 -13.20 1.83
C THR A 2 -16.00 -13.18 1.25
N ILE A 3 -15.76 -12.34 0.24
CA ILE A 3 -14.41 -12.08 -0.26
C ILE A 3 -13.51 -11.58 0.89
N MET A 4 -14.04 -10.67 1.72
CA MET A 4 -13.28 -10.08 2.82
C MET A 4 -12.95 -11.09 3.94
N ASP A 5 -13.84 -12.07 4.18
CA ASP A 5 -13.60 -13.14 5.17
C ASP A 5 -12.32 -13.94 4.84
N THR A 6 -11.94 -14.01 3.57
CA THR A 6 -10.72 -14.70 3.12
C THR A 6 -9.52 -13.77 2.96
N MET A 7 -9.75 -12.52 2.56
CA MET A 7 -8.68 -11.56 2.29
C MET A 7 -8.08 -10.97 3.58
N LEU A 8 -8.91 -10.71 4.61
CA LEU A 8 -8.43 -10.06 5.82
C LEU A 8 -7.42 -10.91 6.61
N PRO A 9 -7.61 -12.23 6.83
CA PRO A 9 -6.62 -13.07 7.49
C PRO A 9 -5.30 -13.16 6.71
N GLU A 10 -5.38 -13.24 5.39
CA GLU A 10 -4.20 -13.25 4.52
C GLU A 10 -3.44 -11.93 4.60
N TYR A 11 -4.15 -10.80 4.55
CA TYR A 11 -3.57 -9.49 4.74
C TYR A 11 -2.86 -9.38 6.09
N GLU A 12 -3.49 -9.82 7.20
CA GLU A 12 -2.88 -9.83 8.52
C GLU A 12 -1.60 -10.66 8.58
N GLN A 13 -1.60 -11.84 7.96
CA GLN A 13 -0.42 -12.70 7.89
C GLN A 13 0.71 -12.03 7.11
N GLU A 14 0.43 -11.49 5.92
CA GLU A 14 1.44 -10.82 5.10
C GLU A 14 1.97 -9.56 5.77
N MET A 15 1.12 -8.79 6.47
CA MET A 15 1.57 -7.61 7.21
C MET A 15 2.48 -7.97 8.37
N ALA A 16 2.22 -9.07 9.08
CA ALA A 16 3.11 -9.54 10.14
C ALA A 16 4.49 -9.93 9.59
N VAL A 17 4.56 -10.51 8.38
CA VAL A 17 5.82 -10.84 7.71
C VAL A 17 6.53 -9.56 7.24
N THR A 18 5.81 -8.67 6.56
CA THR A 18 6.35 -7.40 6.07
C THR A 18 6.89 -6.55 7.21
N ARG A 19 6.19 -6.48 8.35
CA ARG A 19 6.65 -5.74 9.53
C ARG A 19 8.01 -6.25 10.02
N LYS A 20 8.18 -7.58 10.12
CA LYS A 20 9.46 -8.19 10.50
C LYS A 20 10.58 -7.86 9.51
N THR A 21 10.28 -7.82 8.21
CA THR A 21 11.26 -7.40 7.20
C THR A 21 11.67 -5.94 7.39
N LEU A 22 10.70 -5.04 7.63
CA LEU A 22 10.98 -3.61 7.86
C LEU A 22 11.80 -3.38 9.15
N GLU A 23 11.62 -4.21 10.19
CA GLU A 23 12.44 -4.17 11.41
C GLU A 23 13.93 -4.45 11.14
N CYS A 24 14.24 -5.21 10.09
CA CYS A 24 15.61 -5.54 9.72
C CYS A 24 16.33 -4.44 8.93
N VAL A 25 15.64 -3.37 8.51
CA VAL A 25 16.25 -2.27 7.74
C VAL A 25 17.22 -1.49 8.65
N PRO A 26 18.53 -1.48 8.38
CA PRO A 26 19.49 -0.81 9.24
C PRO A 26 19.59 0.68 8.87
N ASP A 27 19.48 1.56 9.87
CA ASP A 27 19.58 3.01 9.68
C ASP A 27 20.91 3.42 9.00
N ALA A 28 21.99 2.69 9.26
CA ALA A 28 23.30 2.95 8.64
C ALA A 28 23.36 2.73 7.12
N LEU A 29 22.38 2.01 6.53
CA LEU A 29 22.29 1.77 5.09
C LEU A 29 21.06 2.44 4.46
N TRP A 30 20.50 3.47 5.09
CA TRP A 30 19.29 4.14 4.59
C TRP A 30 19.41 4.61 3.13
N ASP A 31 20.57 5.18 2.78
CA ASP A 31 20.89 5.68 1.45
C ASP A 31 21.51 4.63 0.52
N TYR A 32 21.67 3.38 0.97
CA TYR A 32 22.24 2.33 0.16
C TYR A 32 21.40 2.07 -1.09
N LYS A 33 22.10 1.88 -2.21
CA LYS A 33 21.53 1.49 -3.49
C LYS A 33 22.30 0.30 -4.05
N PRO A 34 21.64 -0.80 -4.44
CA PRO A 34 22.30 -1.88 -5.16
C PRO A 34 22.70 -1.47 -6.59
N HIS A 35 22.00 -0.50 -7.18
CA HIS A 35 22.30 0.06 -8.50
C HIS A 35 21.88 1.54 -8.55
N PRO A 36 22.56 2.43 -9.31
CA PRO A 36 22.26 3.86 -9.36
C PRO A 36 20.80 4.21 -9.73
N LYS A 37 20.17 3.37 -10.58
CA LYS A 37 18.77 3.51 -11.00
C LYS A 37 17.74 3.05 -9.96
N SER A 38 18.18 2.36 -8.89
CA SER A 38 17.28 1.87 -7.85
C SER A 38 16.91 2.98 -6.87
N MET A 39 15.77 2.80 -6.20
CA MET A 39 15.45 3.51 -4.96
C MET A 39 16.55 3.24 -3.91
N THR A 40 16.76 4.19 -2.99
CA THR A 40 17.51 3.90 -1.78
C THR A 40 16.75 2.89 -0.93
N MET A 41 17.43 2.20 -0.02
CA MET A 41 16.79 1.26 0.91
C MET A 41 15.68 1.94 1.72
N GLY A 42 15.94 3.13 2.25
CA GLY A 42 14.96 3.93 3.00
C GLY A 42 13.75 4.33 2.15
N ALA A 43 13.97 4.72 0.89
CA ALA A 43 12.87 5.06 -0.01
C ALA A 43 12.01 3.84 -0.38
N LEU A 44 12.62 2.69 -0.66
CA LEU A 44 11.87 1.46 -0.94
C LEU A 44 11.09 0.98 0.28
N ALA A 45 11.72 1.00 1.46
CA ALA A 45 11.05 0.64 2.71
C ALA A 45 9.87 1.58 3.00
N SER A 46 10.05 2.89 2.79
CA SER A 46 8.98 3.88 2.96
C SER A 46 7.84 3.70 1.96
N HIS A 47 8.14 3.33 0.71
CA HIS A 47 7.14 2.97 -0.30
C HIS A 47 6.30 1.77 0.12
N ILE A 48 6.94 0.73 0.68
CA ILE A 48 6.23 -0.43 1.26
C ILE A 48 5.30 0.03 2.40
N ALA A 49 5.76 0.92 3.29
CA ALA A 49 4.94 1.43 4.38
C ALA A 49 3.75 2.27 3.89
N GLU A 50 3.98 3.17 2.94
CA GLU A 50 2.97 4.06 2.36
C GLU A 50 1.89 3.30 1.59
N SER A 51 2.25 2.20 0.92
CA SER A 51 1.33 1.42 0.06
C SER A 51 0.05 0.97 0.79
N HIS A 52 0.12 0.77 2.11
CA HIS A 52 -1.02 0.36 2.92
C HIS A 52 -2.02 1.49 3.18
N GLY A 53 -1.59 2.75 3.10
CA GLY A 53 -2.49 3.91 3.13
C GLY A 53 -3.43 3.97 1.93
N TRP A 54 -3.07 3.33 0.79
CA TRP A 54 -3.91 3.28 -0.41
C TRP A 54 -5.22 2.50 -0.20
N VAL A 55 -5.27 1.63 0.82
CA VAL A 55 -6.49 0.90 1.19
C VAL A 55 -7.61 1.87 1.54
N MET A 56 -7.30 2.94 2.28
CA MET A 56 -8.30 3.94 2.67
C MET A 56 -8.93 4.61 1.44
N GLY A 57 -8.11 5.09 0.52
CA GLY A 57 -8.58 5.70 -0.74
C GLY A 57 -9.37 4.72 -1.61
N THR A 58 -8.96 3.45 -1.65
CA THR A 58 -9.65 2.39 -2.39
C THR A 58 -11.03 2.08 -1.79
N MET A 59 -11.12 2.05 -0.47
CA MET A 59 -12.34 1.66 0.24
C MET A 59 -13.36 2.79 0.36
N GLN A 60 -12.92 4.05 0.34
CA GLN A 60 -13.77 5.22 0.63
C GLN A 60 -14.12 6.04 -0.62
N SER A 61 -13.45 5.83 -1.74
CA SER A 61 -13.71 6.50 -3.02
C SER A 61 -13.94 5.47 -4.12
N ASP A 62 -14.54 5.88 -5.23
CA ASP A 62 -14.64 5.10 -6.48
C ASP A 62 -13.48 5.43 -7.44
N GLU A 63 -12.73 6.49 -7.16
CA GLU A 63 -11.62 6.91 -8.00
C GLU A 63 -10.51 7.62 -7.24
N TRP A 64 -9.32 7.61 -7.83
CA TRP A 64 -8.19 8.41 -7.39
C TRP A 64 -7.49 9.04 -8.59
N VAL A 65 -7.40 10.37 -8.58
CA VAL A 65 -6.59 11.14 -9.53
C VAL A 65 -5.15 11.18 -9.02
N MET A 66 -4.26 10.50 -9.73
CA MET A 66 -2.82 10.48 -9.45
C MET A 66 -2.11 11.50 -10.33
N ASP A 67 -1.48 12.48 -9.71
CA ASP A 67 -0.63 13.45 -10.40
C ASP A 67 0.84 13.18 -10.08
N MET A 68 1.53 12.50 -10.99
CA MET A 68 2.95 12.19 -10.84
C MET A 68 3.85 13.44 -10.78
N ALA A 69 3.39 14.60 -11.27
CA ALA A 69 4.16 15.84 -11.22
C ALA A 69 4.15 16.47 -9.82
N THR A 70 3.10 16.23 -9.03
CA THR A 70 2.94 16.80 -7.69
C THR A 70 3.00 15.78 -6.57
N TYR A 71 2.94 14.48 -6.89
CA TYR A 71 3.08 13.40 -5.93
C TYR A 71 4.42 13.47 -5.20
N LYS A 72 4.33 13.47 -3.87
CA LYS A 72 5.48 13.43 -2.97
C LYS A 72 5.38 12.13 -2.18
N PRO A 73 6.28 11.15 -2.42
CA PRO A 73 6.25 9.91 -1.67
C PRO A 73 6.61 10.20 -0.20
N PHE A 74 5.97 9.48 0.70
CA PHE A 74 6.46 9.36 2.07
C PHE A 74 7.87 8.77 2.07
N VAL A 75 8.79 9.44 2.79
CA VAL A 75 10.13 8.94 3.04
C VAL A 75 10.41 9.15 4.52
N ALA A 76 10.42 8.05 5.27
CA ALA A 76 10.78 8.07 6.69
C ALA A 76 12.25 8.50 6.85
N ALA A 77 12.55 9.22 7.94
CA ALA A 77 13.91 9.64 8.27
C ALA A 77 14.77 8.49 8.81
N ASN A 78 14.15 7.47 9.41
CA ASN A 78 14.80 6.32 10.01
C ASN A 78 13.81 5.16 10.19
N ARG A 79 14.30 4.01 10.67
CA ARG A 79 13.50 2.81 10.92
C ARG A 79 12.38 3.04 11.93
N GLU A 80 12.58 3.86 12.96
CA GLU A 80 11.53 4.12 13.96
C GLU A 80 10.31 4.78 13.33
N GLU A 81 10.53 5.85 12.56
CA GLU A 81 9.47 6.55 11.84
C GLU A 81 8.79 5.64 10.79
N LEU A 82 9.60 4.83 10.09
CA LEU A 82 9.11 3.84 9.12
C LEU A 82 8.14 2.84 9.77
N LEU A 83 8.53 2.23 10.89
CA LEU A 83 7.70 1.24 11.60
C LEU A 83 6.44 1.88 12.16
N LYS A 84 6.53 3.10 12.69
CA LYS A 84 5.38 3.85 13.18
C LYS A 84 4.37 4.13 12.06
N ALA A 85 4.84 4.56 10.89
CA ALA A 85 3.98 4.82 9.73
C ALA A 85 3.34 3.52 9.20
N PHE A 86 4.12 2.44 9.10
CA PHE A 86 3.60 1.14 8.70
C PHE A 86 2.49 0.65 9.63
N ASP A 87 2.73 0.68 10.95
CA ASP A 87 1.76 0.21 11.95
C ASP A 87 0.46 1.03 11.92
N ALA A 88 0.56 2.36 11.75
CA ALA A 88 -0.60 3.23 11.61
C ALA A 88 -1.39 2.90 10.34
N ASN A 89 -0.72 2.79 9.19
CA ASN A 89 -1.38 2.50 7.91
C ASN A 89 -2.06 1.13 7.91
N VAL A 90 -1.42 0.10 8.49
CA VAL A 90 -2.01 -1.25 8.61
C VAL A 90 -3.24 -1.23 9.53
N ALA A 91 -3.20 -0.50 10.64
CA ALA A 91 -4.34 -0.38 11.53
C ALA A 91 -5.55 0.29 10.84
N GLU A 92 -5.32 1.38 10.11
CA GLU A 92 -6.34 2.08 9.35
C GLU A 92 -6.90 1.21 8.21
N ALA A 93 -6.03 0.57 7.44
CA ALA A 93 -6.40 -0.34 6.35
C ALA A 93 -7.31 -1.47 6.83
N LYS A 94 -6.95 -2.12 7.95
CA LYS A 94 -7.80 -3.15 8.58
C LYS A 94 -9.15 -2.59 9.01
N GLY A 95 -9.16 -1.37 9.56
CA GLY A 95 -10.38 -0.66 9.94
C GLY A 95 -11.32 -0.45 8.75
N ALA A 96 -10.79 0.01 7.61
CA ALA A 96 -11.59 0.27 6.41
C ALA A 96 -12.06 -1.00 5.68
N MET A 97 -11.30 -2.08 5.77
CA MET A 97 -11.70 -3.37 5.19
C MET A 97 -12.77 -4.09 6.01
N LYS A 98 -12.81 -3.85 7.34
CA LYS A 98 -13.73 -4.54 8.24
C LYS A 98 -15.19 -4.24 7.90
N GLY A 99 -15.96 -5.29 7.62
CA GLY A 99 -17.39 -5.17 7.33
C GLY A 99 -17.71 -4.77 5.88
N ALA A 100 -16.70 -4.68 4.99
CA ALA A 100 -16.93 -4.50 3.57
C ALA A 100 -17.77 -5.65 2.99
N THR A 101 -18.82 -5.30 2.25
CA THR A 101 -19.68 -6.28 1.57
C THR A 101 -19.10 -6.66 0.22
N ASP A 102 -19.44 -7.85 -0.30
CA ASP A 102 -19.02 -8.26 -1.65
C ASP A 102 -19.52 -7.30 -2.73
N ALA A 103 -20.70 -6.70 -2.53
CA ALA A 103 -21.22 -5.65 -3.42
C ALA A 103 -20.31 -4.41 -3.42
N HIS A 104 -19.84 -3.97 -2.26
CA HIS A 104 -18.89 -2.86 -2.15
C HIS A 104 -17.57 -3.17 -2.85
N LEU A 105 -17.07 -4.41 -2.69
CA LEU A 105 -15.84 -4.88 -3.32
C LEU A 105 -15.97 -5.09 -4.83
N GLY A 106 -17.20 -5.29 -5.32
CA GLY A 106 -17.54 -5.41 -6.74
C GLY A 106 -17.64 -4.07 -7.48
N VAL A 107 -17.66 -2.94 -6.78
CA VAL A 107 -17.69 -1.61 -7.42
C VAL A 107 -16.42 -1.38 -8.23
N MET A 108 -16.59 -0.92 -9.48
CA MET A 108 -15.48 -0.53 -10.33
C MET A 108 -14.80 0.72 -9.77
N TRP A 109 -13.53 0.58 -9.45
CA TRP A 109 -12.67 1.64 -9.00
C TRP A 109 -11.67 2.04 -10.09
N SER A 110 -11.30 3.30 -10.18
CA SER A 110 -10.35 3.77 -11.21
C SER A 110 -9.25 4.69 -10.70
N MET A 111 -8.02 4.46 -11.17
CA MET A 111 -6.94 5.43 -11.08
C MET A 111 -6.90 6.24 -12.37
N LYS A 112 -6.83 7.56 -12.25
CA LYS A 112 -6.89 8.50 -13.38
C LYS A 112 -5.70 9.45 -13.35
N ASN A 113 -5.29 9.93 -14.52
CA ASN A 113 -4.41 11.07 -14.65
C ASN A 113 -5.19 12.38 -14.41
N PRO A 114 -4.50 13.53 -14.21
CA PRO A 114 -5.16 14.83 -14.02
C PRO A 114 -6.01 15.30 -15.20
N ASP A 115 -5.72 14.80 -16.41
CA ASP A 115 -6.50 15.07 -17.63
C ASP A 115 -7.78 14.21 -17.74
N GLY A 116 -8.05 13.36 -16.75
CA GLY A 116 -9.20 12.46 -16.69
C GLY A 116 -9.02 11.13 -17.44
N SER A 117 -7.90 10.92 -18.13
CA SER A 117 -7.61 9.62 -18.76
C SER A 117 -7.42 8.54 -17.70
N ILE A 118 -7.99 7.35 -17.95
CA ILE A 118 -7.94 6.22 -17.02
C ILE A 118 -6.57 5.55 -17.14
N MET A 119 -5.81 5.50 -16.04
CA MET A 119 -4.59 4.70 -15.95
C MET A 119 -4.94 3.22 -15.86
N PHE A 120 -5.85 2.87 -14.94
CA PHE A 120 -6.47 1.55 -14.88
C PHE A 120 -7.81 1.61 -14.15
N ALA A 121 -8.66 0.62 -14.40
CA ALA A 121 -9.90 0.42 -13.66
C ALA A 121 -10.12 -1.08 -13.39
N MET A 122 -10.54 -1.42 -12.18
CA MET A 122 -10.90 -2.79 -11.78
C MET A 122 -11.80 -2.77 -10.54
N PRO A 123 -12.51 -3.87 -10.21
CA PRO A 123 -13.29 -3.93 -8.98
C PRO A 123 -12.42 -3.63 -7.75
N ARG A 124 -12.96 -2.93 -6.74
CA ARG A 124 -12.24 -2.59 -5.48
C ARG A 124 -11.51 -3.79 -4.87
N GLY A 125 -12.16 -4.95 -4.82
CA GLY A 125 -11.54 -6.18 -4.31
C GLY A 125 -10.28 -6.58 -5.10
N SER A 126 -10.28 -6.37 -6.41
CA SER A 126 -9.11 -6.60 -7.27
C SER A 126 -8.03 -5.54 -7.04
N VAL A 127 -8.38 -4.28 -6.76
CA VAL A 127 -7.41 -3.23 -6.38
C VAL A 127 -6.70 -3.62 -5.09
N LEU A 128 -7.44 -4.01 -4.04
CA LEU A 128 -6.84 -4.46 -2.78
C LEU A 128 -5.89 -5.64 -2.98
N ARG A 129 -6.32 -6.62 -3.79
CA ARG A 129 -5.52 -7.81 -4.07
C ARG A 129 -4.25 -7.50 -4.86
N CYS A 130 -4.39 -6.85 -6.01
CA CYS A 130 -3.31 -6.72 -6.98
C CYS A 130 -2.45 -5.48 -6.73
N PHE A 131 -3.08 -4.34 -6.47
CA PHE A 131 -2.40 -3.05 -6.38
C PHE A 131 -1.89 -2.73 -4.96
N VAL A 132 -2.48 -3.34 -3.92
CA VAL A 132 -1.99 -3.16 -2.54
C VAL A 132 -1.21 -4.39 -2.07
N LEU A 133 -1.87 -5.55 -1.94
CA LEU A 133 -1.28 -6.72 -1.28
C LEU A 133 -0.16 -7.35 -2.12
N ASN A 134 -0.45 -7.74 -3.37
CA ASN A 134 0.56 -8.35 -4.25
C ASN A 134 1.73 -7.40 -4.54
N HIS A 135 1.44 -6.10 -4.65
CA HIS A 135 2.45 -5.05 -4.81
C HIS A 135 3.41 -5.01 -3.61
N THR A 136 2.86 -5.06 -2.39
CA THR A 136 3.66 -5.15 -1.16
C THR A 136 4.53 -6.40 -1.14
N ILE A 137 3.96 -7.56 -1.50
CA ILE A 137 4.69 -8.84 -1.57
C ILE A 137 5.81 -8.78 -2.62
N HIS A 138 5.58 -8.11 -3.74
CA HIS A 138 6.58 -7.93 -4.79
C HIS A 138 7.76 -7.05 -4.34
N HIS A 139 7.50 -6.03 -3.55
CA HIS A 139 8.52 -5.08 -3.10
C HIS A 139 9.29 -5.52 -1.84
N ARG A 140 8.71 -6.40 -1.03
CA ARG A 140 9.33 -6.94 0.20
C ARG A 140 10.50 -7.87 -0.10
#